data_AF-A0A934F8C9-F1
#
_entry.id   AF-A0A934F8C9-F1
#
_cell.length_a   1.000
_cell.length_b   1.000
_cell.length_c   1.000
_cell.angle_alpha   90.00
_cell.angle_beta   90.00
_cell.angle_gamma   90.00
#
_symmetry.space_group_name_H-M   'P 1'
#
loop_
_entity.id
_entity.type
_entity.pdbx_description
1 polymer ?
#
loop_
_entity_poly.entity_id
_entity_poly.type
_entity_poly.pdbx_seq_one_letter_code
_entity_poly.pdbx_strand_id
1 'polypeptide(L)'
;MLACWVGAVPVAAAEPFSNPFGIQLRPKPDAMAAVRAPVVVRPAPTNEMCLVRRSDGTLELYGIAKPASDAVEVRRSLDGGLTWPEPEVAFALPGKAYYAVQVLEAADGGLHAVVHLYGEGPGGYRGRLYEVYHASRVRAAARWSEPRRIVPGYVGSIRGFTQLRTGRLVLAVARAIPEREKPPASGPDHGWNDTFVYHSDDAGQTWRLSPDTLSLALAGPNATRYGAIEPVLLELRDRVWMLVRDRGGRLWESSSSDGHRWAPLSRTEFISSDSPAGLLRLRDGRIVLFTNACQNWSDPRSYAMGGREVLHAAISGDEGRTWRGFREVWQETVAVARGDRGTAYPSAVETDSGRVVVVSGQGEGKRALFLFDPAWLEETAVQDDLSHGLVAWTQYGAEGIRVGSGREGGRRLELPASSAGRQGASWNFPAATDGEVRLRLEASEGVSGLQLCLNDHFTRVDDERAAEHAVATVAWNDLGPKTGTGPHAIVLDWTALDRAGKIRIAVDGRTVAEVSARRPARHGVNYLRVEFRAEAKGAGVSLASVEMRRK
;
A
#
# COMPACT_ATOMS: atom_id res chain seq x y z
N MET A 1 -29.15 -25.61 -13.28
CA MET A 1 -28.16 -26.70 -13.38
C MET A 1 -27.13 -26.29 -14.43
N LEU A 2 -25.95 -25.83 -14.02
CA LEU A 2 -24.69 -25.92 -14.78
C LEU A 2 -23.57 -25.55 -13.82
N ALA A 3 -23.00 -26.59 -13.21
CA ALA A 3 -21.74 -26.53 -12.53
C ALA A 3 -20.64 -26.29 -13.57
N CYS A 4 -19.83 -25.26 -13.37
CA CYS A 4 -18.50 -25.19 -13.99
C CYS A 4 -17.47 -25.53 -12.92
N TRP A 5 -17.42 -26.80 -12.55
CA TRP A 5 -16.20 -27.42 -12.06
C TRP A 5 -15.29 -27.62 -13.27
N VAL A 6 -14.41 -26.66 -13.52
CA VAL A 6 -13.20 -26.93 -14.32
C VAL A 6 -12.17 -27.40 -13.31
N GLY A 7 -11.80 -28.67 -13.36
CA GLY A 7 -10.71 -29.22 -12.57
C GLY A 7 -9.47 -28.38 -12.81
N ALA A 8 -9.11 -27.56 -11.83
CA ALA A 8 -7.83 -26.87 -11.82
C ALA A 8 -6.77 -27.95 -11.66
N VAL A 9 -5.90 -28.10 -12.66
CA VAL A 9 -4.56 -28.65 -12.43
C VAL A 9 -4.01 -27.85 -11.24
N PRO A 10 -3.53 -28.49 -10.15
CA PRO A 10 -2.92 -27.76 -9.06
C PRO A 10 -1.68 -27.08 -9.65
N VAL A 11 -1.81 -25.81 -10.01
CA VAL A 11 -0.66 -24.92 -10.09
C VAL A 11 -0.09 -24.99 -8.69
N ALA A 12 1.13 -25.55 -8.54
CA ALA A 12 1.80 -25.56 -7.26
C ALA A 12 1.67 -24.16 -6.65
N ALA A 13 1.10 -24.07 -5.45
CA ALA A 13 0.90 -22.79 -4.79
C ALA A 13 2.26 -22.10 -4.75
N ALA A 14 2.35 -20.90 -5.33
CA ALA A 14 3.60 -20.14 -5.29
C ALA A 14 4.01 -19.99 -3.83
N GLU A 15 5.25 -20.34 -3.51
CA GLU A 15 5.75 -20.18 -2.15
C GLU A 15 5.59 -18.71 -1.75
N PRO A 16 4.90 -18.41 -0.63
CA PRO A 16 4.80 -17.05 -0.16
C PRO A 16 6.20 -16.46 -0.03
N PHE A 17 6.41 -15.26 -0.56
CA PHE A 17 7.65 -14.52 -0.38
C PHE A 17 8.86 -15.07 -1.16
N SER A 18 8.65 -15.86 -2.21
CA SER A 18 9.71 -16.45 -3.04
C SER A 18 10.45 -15.47 -3.96
N ASN A 19 10.39 -14.16 -3.69
CA ASN A 19 11.00 -13.16 -4.55
C ASN A 19 12.54 -13.19 -4.39
N PRO A 20 13.32 -13.05 -5.47
CA PRO A 20 14.78 -12.99 -5.38
C PRO A 20 15.31 -11.64 -4.89
N PHE A 21 14.43 -10.69 -4.58
CA PHE A 21 14.75 -9.32 -4.16
C PHE A 21 13.83 -8.88 -3.02
N GLY A 22 14.13 -7.72 -2.43
CA GLY A 22 13.18 -6.97 -1.64
C GLY A 22 13.03 -7.38 -0.18
N ILE A 23 12.06 -6.75 0.49
CA ILE A 23 11.92 -6.74 1.96
C ILE A 23 11.81 -8.14 2.56
N GLN A 24 11.15 -9.07 1.87
CA GLN A 24 11.02 -10.47 2.27
C GLN A 24 12.36 -11.20 2.49
N LEU A 25 13.47 -10.73 1.89
CA LEU A 25 14.79 -11.33 2.10
C LEU A 25 15.37 -11.02 3.48
N ARG A 26 14.83 -10.05 4.21
CA ARG A 26 15.28 -9.73 5.56
C ARG A 26 14.83 -10.84 6.50
N PRO A 27 15.74 -11.45 7.27
CA PRO A 27 15.37 -12.53 8.19
C PRO A 27 14.41 -12.00 9.25
N LYS A 28 13.53 -12.90 9.71
CA LYS A 28 12.68 -12.63 10.88
C LYS A 28 13.57 -12.32 12.09
N PRO A 29 13.31 -11.24 12.85
CA PRO A 29 14.08 -10.92 14.03
C PRO A 29 13.76 -11.87 15.19
N ASP A 30 14.77 -12.17 16.00
CA ASP A 30 14.60 -12.94 17.25
C ASP A 30 14.10 -12.07 18.42
N ALA A 31 14.30 -10.74 18.34
CA ALA A 31 13.92 -9.81 19.39
C ALA A 31 13.39 -8.49 18.82
N MET A 32 12.43 -7.88 19.53
CA MET A 32 11.77 -6.65 19.10
C MET A 32 12.74 -5.46 18.96
N ALA A 33 13.77 -5.41 19.80
CA ALA A 33 14.78 -4.34 19.76
C ALA A 33 15.56 -4.32 18.43
N ALA A 34 15.69 -5.45 17.74
CA ALA A 34 16.35 -5.55 16.44
C ALA A 34 15.49 -5.06 15.27
N VAL A 35 14.19 -4.82 15.49
CA VAL A 35 13.28 -4.30 14.46
C VAL A 35 13.61 -2.82 14.24
N ARG A 36 14.12 -2.49 13.05
CA ARG A 36 14.29 -1.11 12.59
C ARG A 36 13.56 -0.90 11.26
N ALA A 37 14.07 -1.51 10.20
CA ALA A 37 13.43 -1.55 8.90
C ALA A 37 12.34 -2.66 8.84
N PRO A 38 11.44 -2.63 7.84
CA PRO A 38 10.38 -3.64 7.67
C PRO A 38 10.88 -5.08 7.68
N VAL A 39 10.28 -5.93 8.50
CA VAL A 39 10.59 -7.37 8.60
C VAL A 39 9.31 -8.19 8.57
N VAL A 40 9.29 -9.22 7.72
CA VAL A 40 8.17 -10.17 7.67
C VAL A 40 8.26 -11.10 8.87
N VAL A 41 7.15 -11.21 9.60
CA VAL A 41 7.03 -12.14 10.73
C VAL A 41 6.48 -13.48 10.28
N ARG A 42 5.42 -13.43 9.45
CA ARG A 42 4.71 -14.61 8.94
C ARG A 42 3.77 -14.25 7.77
N PRO A 43 3.32 -15.24 6.98
CA PRO A 43 2.14 -15.10 6.15
C PRO A 43 0.89 -14.76 6.97
N ALA A 44 0.05 -13.88 6.40
CA ALA A 44 -1.26 -13.60 6.98
C ALA A 44 -2.27 -14.70 6.59
N PRO A 45 -3.05 -15.22 7.55
CA PRO A 45 -3.99 -16.32 7.34
C PRO A 45 -5.03 -16.09 6.23
N THR A 46 -5.62 -14.89 6.17
CA THR A 46 -6.70 -14.55 5.23
C THR A 46 -6.63 -13.08 4.81
N ASN A 47 -7.48 -12.67 3.86
CA ASN A 47 -7.58 -11.29 3.41
C ASN A 47 -8.23 -10.40 4.49
N GLU A 48 -7.89 -9.11 4.50
CA GLU A 48 -8.62 -8.05 5.23
C GLU A 48 -8.83 -8.34 6.72
N MET A 49 -7.80 -8.85 7.37
CA MET A 49 -7.75 -9.00 8.82
C MET A 49 -7.59 -7.65 9.51
N CYS A 50 -7.98 -7.59 10.79
CA CYS A 50 -7.93 -6.39 11.60
C CYS A 50 -7.04 -6.60 12.84
N LEU A 51 -6.06 -5.73 13.03
CA LEU A 51 -5.23 -5.67 14.23
C LEU A 51 -5.86 -4.73 15.26
N VAL A 52 -5.86 -5.16 16.52
CA VAL A 52 -6.25 -4.37 17.68
C VAL A 52 -5.15 -4.48 18.73
N ARG A 53 -4.68 -3.34 19.25
CA ARG A 53 -3.87 -3.33 20.48
C ARG A 53 -4.82 -3.14 21.65
N ARG A 54 -4.76 -4.07 22.59
CA ARG A 54 -5.50 -4.02 23.84
C ARG A 54 -4.83 -3.07 24.83
N SER A 55 -5.63 -2.54 25.74
CA SER A 55 -5.17 -1.67 26.84
C SER A 55 -4.12 -2.31 27.75
N ASP A 56 -4.08 -3.64 27.84
CA ASP A 56 -3.07 -4.42 28.57
C ASP A 56 -1.78 -4.72 27.79
N GLY A 57 -1.66 -4.20 26.55
CA GLY A 57 -0.51 -4.42 25.68
C GLY A 57 -0.63 -5.64 24.75
N THR A 58 -1.62 -6.51 24.96
CA THR A 58 -1.89 -7.67 24.08
C THR A 58 -2.24 -7.19 22.68
N LEU A 59 -1.71 -7.85 21.65
CA LEU A 59 -2.14 -7.63 20.28
C LEU A 59 -3.12 -8.73 19.86
N GLU A 60 -4.24 -8.34 19.29
CA GLU A 60 -5.25 -9.26 18.76
C GLU A 60 -5.37 -9.09 17.23
N LEU A 61 -5.38 -10.21 16.51
CA LEU A 61 -5.56 -10.26 15.06
C LEU A 61 -6.87 -10.97 14.74
N TYR A 62 -7.86 -10.20 14.30
CA TYR A 62 -9.20 -10.66 13.96
C TYR A 62 -9.33 -10.98 12.47
N GLY A 63 -10.02 -12.05 12.13
CA GLY A 63 -10.31 -12.42 10.75
C GLY A 63 -11.58 -13.26 10.62
N ILE A 64 -12.05 -13.46 9.38
CA ILE A 64 -13.13 -14.41 9.11
C ILE A 64 -12.56 -15.83 9.09
N ALA A 65 -13.09 -16.72 9.93
CA ALA A 65 -12.66 -18.11 10.02
C ALA A 65 -12.87 -18.84 8.69
N LYS A 66 -11.86 -19.57 8.22
CA LYS A 66 -11.92 -20.33 6.96
C LYS A 66 -11.81 -21.84 7.23
N PRO A 67 -12.44 -22.70 6.41
CA PRO A 67 -13.20 -22.38 5.19
C PRO A 67 -14.68 -22.01 5.42
N ALA A 68 -15.26 -22.35 6.58
CA ALA A 68 -16.70 -22.25 6.84
C ALA A 68 -17.26 -20.83 6.69
N SER A 69 -16.47 -19.82 7.06
CA SER A 69 -16.80 -18.39 6.93
C SER A 69 -18.03 -17.94 7.73
N ASP A 70 -18.37 -18.66 8.79
CA ASP A 70 -19.53 -18.48 9.67
C ASP A 70 -19.13 -18.05 11.09
N ALA A 71 -17.89 -17.62 11.29
CA ALA A 71 -17.39 -17.11 12.56
C ALA A 71 -16.28 -16.07 12.35
N VAL A 72 -16.09 -15.21 13.34
CA VAL A 72 -14.89 -14.38 13.48
C VAL A 72 -13.92 -15.11 14.39
N GLU A 73 -12.67 -15.23 13.94
CA GLU A 73 -11.56 -15.78 14.70
C GLU A 73 -10.63 -14.68 15.23
N VAL A 74 -9.89 -14.98 16.30
CA VAL A 74 -8.89 -14.09 16.90
C VAL A 74 -7.61 -14.87 17.22
N ARG A 75 -6.46 -14.29 16.90
CA ARG A 75 -5.13 -14.73 17.38
C ARG A 75 -4.58 -13.68 18.33
N ARG A 76 -3.84 -14.11 19.35
CA ARG A 76 -3.28 -13.20 20.36
C ARG A 76 -1.76 -13.29 20.41
N SER A 77 -1.10 -12.14 20.39
CA SER A 77 0.33 -12.03 20.60
C SER A 77 0.62 -11.29 21.89
N LEU A 78 1.53 -11.87 22.69
CA LEU A 78 1.97 -11.35 23.99
C LEU A 78 3.41 -10.80 23.94
N ASP A 79 4.09 -10.91 22.80
CA ASP A 79 5.49 -10.51 22.61
C ASP A 79 5.63 -9.34 21.62
N GLY A 80 4.57 -8.54 21.50
CA GLY A 80 4.53 -7.39 20.60
C GLY A 80 4.39 -7.76 19.12
N GLY A 81 3.97 -8.98 18.79
CA GLY A 81 3.66 -9.39 17.42
C GLY A 81 4.74 -10.23 16.75
N LEU A 82 5.73 -10.74 17.48
CA LEU A 82 6.77 -11.64 16.95
C LEU A 82 6.24 -13.07 16.81
N THR A 83 5.38 -13.51 17.71
CA THR A 83 4.72 -14.80 17.66
C THR A 83 3.20 -14.68 17.71
N TRP A 84 2.53 -15.58 16.99
CA TRP A 84 1.09 -15.62 16.80
C TRP A 84 0.62 -17.07 16.82
N PRO A 85 0.07 -17.57 17.94
CA PRO A 85 -0.46 -18.92 18.06
C PRO A 85 -1.67 -19.19 17.14
N GLU A 86 -2.20 -20.41 17.23
CA GLU A 86 -3.43 -20.81 16.54
C GLU A 86 -4.63 -19.95 16.96
N PRO A 87 -5.60 -19.75 16.05
CA PRO A 87 -6.76 -18.91 16.31
C PRO A 87 -7.75 -19.56 17.29
N GLU A 88 -8.49 -18.72 17.99
CA GLU A 88 -9.71 -19.06 18.72
C GLU A 88 -10.93 -18.44 18.02
N VAL A 89 -12.11 -19.04 18.23
CA VAL A 89 -13.36 -18.40 17.80
C VAL A 89 -13.68 -17.24 18.75
N ALA A 90 -13.76 -16.03 18.20
CA ALA A 90 -14.19 -14.85 18.94
C ALA A 90 -15.71 -14.86 19.13
N PHE A 91 -16.47 -15.03 18.04
CA PHE A 91 -17.93 -15.19 18.04
C PHE A 91 -18.42 -15.80 16.74
N ALA A 92 -19.58 -16.48 16.81
CA ALA A 92 -20.27 -17.02 15.65
C ALA A 92 -21.04 -15.94 14.89
N LEU A 93 -21.15 -16.10 13.58
CA LEU A 93 -21.95 -15.27 12.69
C LEU A 93 -23.27 -15.97 12.37
N PRO A 94 -24.39 -15.23 12.25
CA PRO A 94 -25.69 -15.81 11.86
C PRO A 94 -25.76 -16.18 10.36
N GLY A 95 -24.67 -15.97 9.61
CA GLY A 95 -24.57 -16.21 8.19
C GLY A 95 -23.10 -16.26 7.76
N LYS A 96 -22.85 -16.19 6.45
CA LYS A 96 -21.49 -16.31 5.91
C LYS A 96 -20.88 -14.96 5.57
N ALA A 97 -19.69 -14.66 6.05
CA ALA A 97 -18.90 -13.51 5.63
C ALA A 97 -17.91 -13.88 4.52
N TYR A 98 -17.60 -12.98 3.59
CA TYR A 98 -16.55 -13.24 2.60
C TYR A 98 -15.17 -12.94 3.19
N TYR A 99 -14.82 -11.65 3.34
CA TYR A 99 -13.66 -11.15 4.09
C TYR A 99 -14.10 -10.00 5.02
N ALA A 100 -13.31 -8.93 5.20
CA ALA A 100 -13.72 -7.68 5.84
C ALA A 100 -14.36 -7.79 7.24
N VAL A 101 -13.50 -7.72 8.25
CA VAL A 101 -13.89 -7.42 9.64
C VAL A 101 -13.11 -6.18 10.08
N GLN A 102 -13.74 -5.29 10.85
CA GLN A 102 -13.03 -4.24 11.59
C GLN A 102 -13.43 -4.36 13.06
N VAL A 103 -12.44 -4.32 13.93
CA VAL A 103 -12.59 -4.39 15.38
C VAL A 103 -11.86 -3.21 16.00
N LEU A 104 -12.43 -2.63 17.05
CA LEU A 104 -11.74 -1.63 17.87
C LEU A 104 -12.03 -1.86 19.36
N GLU A 105 -11.08 -1.47 20.21
CA GLU A 105 -11.32 -1.24 21.63
C GLU A 105 -11.79 0.20 21.82
N ALA A 106 -12.97 0.37 22.38
CA ALA A 106 -13.51 1.68 22.76
C ALA A 106 -12.88 2.18 24.06
N ALA A 107 -13.05 3.48 24.35
CA ALA A 107 -12.50 4.15 25.53
C ALA A 107 -12.95 3.54 26.87
N ASP A 108 -14.11 2.86 26.91
CA ASP A 108 -14.62 2.13 28.07
C ASP A 108 -14.00 0.72 28.22
N GLY A 109 -13.09 0.34 27.32
CA GLY A 109 -12.46 -0.99 27.22
C GLY A 109 -13.32 -2.06 26.57
N GLY A 110 -14.54 -1.71 26.15
CA GLY A 110 -15.41 -2.55 25.34
C GLY A 110 -14.84 -2.78 23.95
N LEU A 111 -15.20 -3.91 23.34
CA LEU A 111 -14.89 -4.19 21.95
C LEU A 111 -16.11 -3.98 21.08
N HIS A 112 -15.90 -3.41 19.91
CA HIS A 112 -16.90 -3.35 18.85
C HIS A 112 -16.33 -3.96 17.58
N ALA A 113 -17.14 -4.76 16.90
CA ALA A 113 -16.83 -5.39 15.63
C ALA A 113 -17.90 -5.03 14.60
N VAL A 114 -17.46 -4.74 13.38
CA VAL A 114 -18.32 -4.68 12.20
C VAL A 114 -17.83 -5.68 11.16
N VAL A 115 -18.79 -6.39 10.54
CA VAL A 115 -18.54 -7.47 9.59
C VAL A 115 -19.63 -7.48 8.54
N HIS A 116 -19.31 -7.83 7.29
CA HIS A 116 -20.34 -8.06 6.28
C HIS A 116 -20.84 -9.50 6.24
N LEU A 117 -22.13 -9.71 6.01
CA LEU A 117 -22.72 -11.02 5.78
C LEU A 117 -23.30 -11.10 4.38
N TYR A 118 -23.02 -12.20 3.70
CA TYR A 118 -23.56 -12.54 2.39
C TYR A 118 -25.06 -12.79 2.46
N GLY A 119 -25.77 -12.26 1.50
CA GLY A 119 -27.14 -12.60 1.20
C GLY A 119 -27.46 -12.33 -0.27
N GLU A 120 -28.71 -12.56 -0.64
CA GLU A 120 -29.22 -12.26 -1.97
C GLU A 120 -30.53 -11.49 -1.85
N GLY A 121 -30.72 -10.48 -2.69
CA GLY A 121 -31.95 -9.68 -2.64
C GLY A 121 -31.88 -8.34 -3.40
N PRO A 122 -32.99 -7.59 -3.39
CA PRO A 122 -33.04 -6.24 -3.95
C PRO A 122 -32.10 -5.30 -3.16
N GLY A 123 -31.59 -4.25 -3.83
CA GLY A 123 -30.62 -3.32 -3.22
C GLY A 123 -29.16 -3.79 -3.26
N GLY A 124 -28.90 -4.98 -3.82
CA GLY A 124 -27.57 -5.56 -3.97
C GLY A 124 -26.91 -5.30 -5.33
N TYR A 125 -25.59 -5.45 -5.40
CA TYR A 125 -24.86 -5.40 -6.66
C TYR A 125 -25.04 -6.72 -7.41
N ARG A 126 -25.82 -6.70 -8.50
CA ARG A 126 -26.25 -7.90 -9.26
C ARG A 126 -26.95 -8.93 -8.36
N GLY A 127 -27.82 -8.45 -7.48
CA GLY A 127 -28.56 -9.27 -6.52
C GLY A 127 -27.75 -9.76 -5.32
N ARG A 128 -26.42 -9.56 -5.29
CA ARG A 128 -25.58 -9.91 -4.13
C ARG A 128 -25.67 -8.83 -3.06
N LEU A 129 -25.86 -9.26 -1.83
CA LEU A 129 -25.81 -8.42 -0.64
C LEU A 129 -24.57 -8.76 0.19
N TYR A 130 -23.99 -7.72 0.76
CA TYR A 130 -22.95 -7.80 1.78
C TYR A 130 -23.32 -6.76 2.82
N GLU A 131 -24.33 -7.09 3.61
CA GLU A 131 -24.90 -6.19 4.60
C GLU A 131 -23.99 -6.14 5.81
N VAL A 132 -23.83 -4.97 6.44
CA VAL A 132 -22.94 -4.81 7.59
C VAL A 132 -23.70 -5.08 8.88
N TYR A 133 -23.10 -5.92 9.72
CA TYR A 133 -23.57 -6.28 11.05
C TYR A 133 -22.60 -5.74 12.10
N HIS A 134 -23.13 -5.33 13.24
CA HIS A 134 -22.38 -4.90 14.42
C HIS A 134 -22.54 -5.91 15.55
N ALA A 135 -21.44 -6.20 16.22
CA ALA A 135 -21.42 -6.94 17.48
C ALA A 135 -20.54 -6.17 18.48
N SER A 136 -20.80 -6.35 19.77
CA SER A 136 -20.01 -5.72 20.82
C SER A 136 -19.76 -6.67 21.99
N ARG A 137 -18.70 -6.42 22.75
CA ARG A 137 -18.41 -7.11 24.00
C ARG A 137 -17.98 -6.06 25.02
N VAL A 138 -18.80 -5.83 26.04
CA VAL A 138 -18.43 -4.97 27.16
C VAL A 138 -17.24 -5.56 27.90
N ARG A 139 -16.39 -4.72 28.51
CA ARG A 139 -15.08 -5.13 29.09
C ARG A 139 -15.16 -6.33 30.04
N ALA A 140 -16.18 -6.37 30.91
CA ALA A 140 -16.35 -7.44 31.90
C ALA A 140 -17.09 -8.69 31.37
N ALA A 141 -17.59 -8.66 30.12
CA ALA A 141 -18.34 -9.78 29.56
C ALA A 141 -17.41 -10.81 28.92
N ALA A 142 -17.69 -12.08 29.20
CA ALA A 142 -17.01 -13.21 28.56
C ALA A 142 -17.45 -13.41 27.10
N ARG A 143 -18.65 -12.96 26.72
CA ARG A 143 -19.27 -13.25 25.42
C ARG A 143 -19.61 -11.97 24.67
N TRP A 144 -19.51 -12.03 23.35
CA TRP A 144 -20.01 -11.01 22.44
C TRP A 144 -21.54 -11.03 22.38
N SER A 145 -22.13 -9.88 22.09
CA SER A 145 -23.54 -9.76 21.73
C SER A 145 -23.84 -10.49 20.42
N GLU A 146 -25.09 -10.89 20.22
CA GLU A 146 -25.52 -11.37 18.90
C GLU A 146 -25.34 -10.26 17.84
N PRO A 147 -24.76 -10.57 16.66
CA PRO A 147 -24.59 -9.59 15.60
C PRO A 147 -25.92 -9.04 15.08
N ARG A 148 -26.03 -7.71 14.95
CA ARG A 148 -27.23 -7.01 14.47
C ARG A 148 -26.93 -6.27 13.17
N ARG A 149 -27.83 -6.36 12.19
CA ARG A 149 -27.68 -5.62 10.92
C ARG A 149 -27.79 -4.12 11.16
N ILE A 150 -26.83 -3.36 10.63
CA ILE A 150 -26.76 -1.90 10.75
C ILE A 150 -26.72 -1.18 9.40
N VAL A 151 -26.20 -1.83 8.34
CA VAL A 151 -26.19 -1.25 6.99
C VAL A 151 -26.74 -2.28 5.99
N PRO A 152 -27.87 -2.01 5.32
CA PRO A 152 -28.40 -2.89 4.29
C PRO A 152 -27.71 -2.67 2.95
N GLY A 153 -27.88 -3.63 2.04
CA GLY A 153 -27.39 -3.57 0.67
C GLY A 153 -26.03 -4.24 0.47
N TYR A 154 -25.29 -3.81 -0.55
CA TYR A 154 -23.96 -4.31 -0.84
C TYR A 154 -22.91 -3.31 -0.36
N VAL A 155 -22.13 -3.70 0.65
CA VAL A 155 -20.90 -3.04 1.07
C VAL A 155 -19.74 -3.98 0.78
N GLY A 156 -18.73 -3.50 0.06
CA GLY A 156 -17.51 -4.29 -0.19
C GLY A 156 -16.63 -4.38 1.06
N SER A 157 -15.36 -4.04 0.91
CA SER A 157 -14.45 -3.97 2.05
C SER A 157 -14.82 -2.87 3.05
N ILE A 158 -14.67 -3.17 4.34
CA ILE A 158 -14.96 -2.26 5.46
C ILE A 158 -13.64 -1.74 6.02
N ARG A 159 -13.42 -0.42 5.96
CA ARG A 159 -12.15 0.22 6.33
C ARG A 159 -12.32 1.39 7.31
N GLY A 160 -13.43 2.12 7.22
CA GLY A 160 -13.67 3.33 8.00
C GLY A 160 -14.49 3.06 9.25
N PHE A 161 -13.95 2.34 10.23
CA PHE A 161 -14.60 2.15 11.53
C PHE A 161 -13.73 2.67 12.67
N THR A 162 -14.21 3.65 13.43
CA THR A 162 -13.44 4.27 14.52
C THR A 162 -14.35 4.80 15.63
N GLN A 163 -13.77 5.12 16.78
CA GLN A 163 -14.42 5.87 17.85
C GLN A 163 -13.77 7.25 17.95
N LEU A 164 -14.58 8.31 17.97
CA LEU A 164 -14.11 9.66 18.21
C LEU A 164 -13.83 9.90 19.69
N ARG A 165 -13.02 10.91 20.03
CA ARG A 165 -12.75 11.34 21.41
C ARG A 165 -14.02 11.69 22.20
N THR A 166 -15.10 12.05 21.51
CA THR A 166 -16.43 12.30 22.10
C THR A 166 -17.13 11.02 22.58
N GLY A 167 -16.59 9.84 22.25
CA GLY A 167 -17.21 8.54 22.50
C GLY A 167 -18.08 8.03 21.35
N ARG A 168 -18.42 8.88 20.37
CA ARG A 168 -19.21 8.53 19.18
C ARG A 168 -18.49 7.48 18.34
N LEU A 169 -19.17 6.39 18.00
CA LEU A 169 -18.71 5.45 16.98
C LEU A 169 -19.06 6.00 15.59
N VAL A 170 -18.14 5.89 14.63
CA VAL A 170 -18.33 6.32 13.24
C VAL A 170 -17.97 5.17 12.31
N LEU A 171 -18.88 4.86 11.38
CA LEU A 171 -18.72 3.86 10.33
C LEU A 171 -18.93 4.51 8.96
N ALA A 172 -17.86 4.70 8.21
CA ALA A 172 -17.89 5.07 6.80
C ALA A 172 -17.76 3.82 5.93
N VAL A 173 -18.69 3.63 5.00
CA VAL A 173 -18.74 2.50 4.09
C VAL A 173 -19.14 2.94 2.69
N ALA A 174 -18.65 2.22 1.69
CA ALA A 174 -19.12 2.38 0.32
C ALA A 174 -20.27 1.42 0.06
N ARG A 175 -21.42 1.94 -0.36
CA ARG A 175 -22.60 1.14 -0.66
C ARG A 175 -22.91 1.18 -2.14
N ALA A 176 -23.29 0.04 -2.70
CA ALA A 176 -23.80 -0.04 -4.06
C ALA A 176 -25.07 0.82 -4.24
N ILE A 177 -25.20 1.41 -5.42
CA ILE A 177 -26.39 2.09 -5.93
C ILE A 177 -26.80 1.32 -7.19
N PRO A 178 -27.62 0.27 -7.07
CA PRO A 178 -27.92 -0.66 -8.16
C PRO A 178 -28.47 0.01 -9.42
N GLU A 179 -29.19 1.13 -9.27
CA GLU A 179 -29.72 1.93 -10.37
C GLU A 179 -28.62 2.47 -11.29
N ARG A 180 -27.38 2.57 -10.79
CA ARG A 180 -26.20 3.03 -11.51
C ARG A 180 -25.29 1.88 -11.98
N GLU A 181 -25.76 0.63 -12.00
CA GLU A 181 -24.99 -0.51 -12.51
C GLU A 181 -24.49 -0.26 -13.94
N LYS A 182 -25.35 0.30 -14.79
CA LYS A 182 -25.02 0.71 -16.15
C LYS A 182 -24.54 2.16 -16.20
N PRO A 183 -23.64 2.52 -17.14
CA PRO A 183 -23.26 3.91 -17.35
C PRO A 183 -24.49 4.77 -17.69
N PRO A 184 -24.53 6.03 -17.22
CA PRO A 184 -25.64 6.92 -17.55
C PRO A 184 -25.64 7.23 -19.04
N ALA A 185 -26.82 7.47 -19.63
CA ALA A 185 -26.95 7.85 -21.04
C ALA A 185 -26.44 9.29 -21.30
N SER A 186 -26.47 10.15 -20.29
CA SER A 186 -25.96 11.52 -20.34
C SER A 186 -25.54 11.98 -18.94
N GLY A 187 -24.67 13.00 -18.86
CA GLY A 187 -24.17 13.54 -17.60
C GLY A 187 -22.96 12.78 -17.02
N PRO A 188 -22.48 13.20 -15.84
CA PRO A 188 -21.32 12.60 -15.20
C PRO A 188 -21.58 11.15 -14.77
N ASP A 189 -20.60 10.31 -15.03
CA ASP A 189 -20.56 8.96 -14.51
C ASP A 189 -20.03 8.97 -13.07
N HIS A 190 -20.85 8.58 -12.09
CA HIS A 190 -20.47 8.49 -10.68
C HIS A 190 -20.08 7.08 -10.22
N GLY A 191 -20.03 6.13 -11.16
CA GLY A 191 -19.91 4.73 -10.85
C GLY A 191 -21.14 4.12 -10.18
N TRP A 192 -20.98 2.92 -9.65
CA TRP A 192 -22.09 2.15 -9.05
C TRP A 192 -22.11 2.20 -7.52
N ASN A 193 -21.29 3.01 -6.87
CA ASN A 193 -21.22 3.10 -5.41
C ASN A 193 -20.89 4.52 -4.96
N ASP A 194 -21.38 4.90 -3.78
CA ASP A 194 -21.01 6.13 -3.07
C ASP A 194 -20.60 5.79 -1.64
N THR A 195 -19.91 6.73 -1.00
CA THR A 195 -19.57 6.64 0.42
C THR A 195 -20.67 7.23 1.29
N PHE A 196 -21.08 6.45 2.29
CA PHE A 196 -22.08 6.80 3.30
C PHE A 196 -21.46 6.69 4.69
N VAL A 197 -21.85 7.58 5.60
CA VAL A 197 -21.35 7.58 6.98
C VAL A 197 -22.49 7.35 7.95
N TYR A 198 -22.31 6.41 8.86
CA TYR A 198 -23.20 6.10 9.96
C TYR A 198 -22.50 6.43 11.27
N HIS A 199 -23.26 6.86 12.28
CA HIS A 199 -22.71 7.13 13.61
C HIS A 199 -23.63 6.61 14.71
N SER A 200 -23.04 6.33 15.87
CA SER A 200 -23.75 5.91 17.07
C SER A 200 -23.22 6.66 18.29
N ASP A 201 -24.15 7.18 19.10
CA ASP A 201 -23.88 7.92 20.34
C ASP A 201 -24.18 7.08 21.60
N ASP A 202 -24.59 5.81 21.44
CA ASP A 202 -25.08 4.94 22.50
C ASP A 202 -24.37 3.58 22.52
N ALA A 203 -23.06 3.59 22.24
CA ALA A 203 -22.17 2.42 22.19
C ALA A 203 -22.62 1.35 21.16
N GLY A 204 -23.18 1.78 20.04
CA GLY A 204 -23.57 0.91 18.92
C GLY A 204 -24.96 0.29 19.07
N GLN A 205 -25.77 0.72 20.04
CA GLN A 205 -27.15 0.23 20.20
C GLN A 205 -28.05 0.73 19.08
N THR A 206 -27.90 2.00 18.69
CA THR A 206 -28.59 2.60 17.53
C THR A 206 -27.60 3.30 16.61
N TRP A 207 -27.90 3.27 15.31
CA TRP A 207 -27.06 3.85 14.26
C TRP A 207 -27.88 4.83 13.42
N ARG A 208 -27.32 6.01 13.16
CA ARG A 208 -27.93 7.07 12.36
C ARG A 208 -27.08 7.33 11.12
N LEU A 209 -27.74 7.44 9.98
CA LEU A 209 -27.11 7.81 8.71
C LEU A 209 -26.87 9.33 8.66
N SER A 210 -25.67 9.74 8.23
CA SER A 210 -25.34 11.11 7.85
C SER A 210 -26.26 11.56 6.70
N PRO A 211 -26.79 12.80 6.72
CA PRO A 211 -27.57 13.32 5.61
C PRO A 211 -26.72 13.56 4.35
N ASP A 212 -25.40 13.68 4.48
CA ASP A 212 -24.50 13.92 3.36
C ASP A 212 -24.08 12.58 2.71
N THR A 213 -24.20 12.52 1.38
CA THR A 213 -23.67 11.43 0.54
C THR A 213 -22.39 11.91 -0.14
N LEU A 214 -21.33 11.11 -0.05
CA LEU A 214 -20.03 11.44 -0.63
C LEU A 214 -19.86 10.70 -1.96
N SER A 215 -19.96 11.46 -3.05
CA SER A 215 -19.88 10.98 -4.44
C SER A 215 -18.76 11.69 -5.19
N LEU A 216 -18.21 11.04 -6.21
CA LEU A 216 -17.22 11.60 -7.14
C LEU A 216 -17.63 11.31 -8.57
N ALA A 217 -17.11 12.08 -9.53
CA ALA A 217 -17.28 11.79 -10.96
C ALA A 217 -16.05 11.05 -11.49
N LEU A 218 -16.26 10.00 -12.28
CA LEU A 218 -15.19 9.23 -12.92
C LEU A 218 -14.53 10.07 -14.02
N ALA A 219 -13.19 10.05 -14.06
CA ALA A 219 -12.41 10.80 -15.03
C ALA A 219 -12.47 10.25 -16.47
N GLY A 220 -13.12 9.10 -16.68
CA GLY A 220 -13.23 8.45 -17.99
C GLY A 220 -13.85 7.05 -17.92
N PRO A 221 -13.99 6.37 -19.06
CA PRO A 221 -14.51 5.01 -19.10
C PRO A 221 -13.57 4.06 -18.36
N ASN A 222 -14.09 3.37 -17.36
CA ASN A 222 -13.36 2.38 -16.59
C ASN A 222 -13.96 1.00 -16.79
N ALA A 223 -13.10 -0.03 -16.89
CA ALA A 223 -13.56 -1.43 -16.98
C ALA A 223 -14.44 -1.82 -15.79
N THR A 224 -14.09 -1.33 -14.59
CA THR A 224 -14.97 -1.36 -13.41
C THR A 224 -15.24 0.06 -12.95
N ARG A 225 -16.52 0.45 -12.91
CA ARG A 225 -16.97 1.81 -12.60
C ARG A 225 -17.12 2.04 -11.09
N TYR A 226 -16.03 1.88 -10.33
CA TYR A 226 -16.04 2.18 -8.89
C TYR A 226 -16.18 3.69 -8.66
N GLY A 227 -17.22 4.11 -7.97
CA GLY A 227 -17.37 5.48 -7.47
C GLY A 227 -16.54 5.69 -6.19
N ALA A 228 -16.98 6.60 -5.31
CA ALA A 228 -16.31 6.84 -4.02
C ALA A 228 -16.36 5.57 -3.14
N ILE A 229 -15.23 4.88 -2.99
CA ILE A 229 -15.18 3.54 -2.39
C ILE A 229 -14.19 3.41 -1.23
N GLU A 230 -14.44 2.46 -0.33
CA GLU A 230 -13.53 2.03 0.75
C GLU A 230 -12.89 3.17 1.57
N PRO A 231 -13.70 4.04 2.20
CA PRO A 231 -13.20 5.15 2.99
C PRO A 231 -12.45 4.68 4.24
N VAL A 232 -11.41 5.40 4.65
CA VAL A 232 -10.73 5.24 5.95
C VAL A 232 -10.88 6.52 6.77
N LEU A 233 -10.88 6.40 8.09
CA LEU A 233 -11.14 7.51 9.01
C LEU A 233 -9.98 7.70 9.98
N LEU A 234 -9.69 8.95 10.32
CA LEU A 234 -8.80 9.31 11.42
C LEU A 234 -9.26 10.62 12.05
N GLU A 235 -9.32 10.68 13.37
CA GLU A 235 -9.58 11.93 14.07
C GLU A 235 -8.29 12.75 14.20
N LEU A 236 -8.28 13.92 13.56
CA LEU A 236 -7.28 14.98 13.75
C LEU A 236 -7.58 15.78 15.01
N ARG A 237 -6.69 16.71 15.38
CA ARG A 237 -6.92 17.58 16.55
C ARG A 237 -8.14 18.51 16.40
N ASP A 238 -8.45 18.92 15.17
CA ASP A 238 -9.47 19.92 14.85
C ASP A 238 -10.71 19.34 14.14
N ARG A 239 -10.60 18.14 13.55
CA ARG A 239 -11.66 17.53 12.73
C ARG A 239 -11.49 16.02 12.61
N VAL A 240 -12.53 15.32 12.18
CA VAL A 240 -12.44 13.98 11.60
C VAL A 240 -12.03 14.10 10.15
N TRP A 241 -11.02 13.34 9.74
CA TRP A 241 -10.51 13.29 8.37
C TRP A 241 -10.80 11.93 7.75
N MET A 242 -11.17 11.95 6.48
CA MET A 242 -11.47 10.77 5.69
C MET A 242 -10.60 10.77 4.43
N LEU A 243 -10.03 9.61 4.08
CA LEU A 243 -9.47 9.36 2.76
C LEU A 243 -10.32 8.31 2.04
N VAL A 244 -10.55 8.50 0.75
CA VAL A 244 -11.44 7.67 -0.07
C VAL A 244 -10.70 7.19 -1.33
N ARG A 245 -10.85 5.90 -1.65
CA ARG A 245 -10.28 5.29 -2.84
C ARG A 245 -11.09 5.68 -4.08
N ASP A 246 -10.38 5.86 -5.19
CA ASP A 246 -10.94 5.89 -6.53
C ASP A 246 -9.98 5.19 -7.53
N ARG A 247 -10.30 5.25 -8.82
CA ARG A 247 -9.47 4.79 -9.93
C ARG A 247 -8.83 5.95 -10.73
N GLY A 248 -8.70 7.12 -10.12
CA GLY A 248 -8.20 8.35 -10.72
C GLY A 248 -6.73 8.63 -10.41
N GLY A 249 -5.99 7.63 -9.92
CA GLY A 249 -4.56 7.72 -9.61
C GLY A 249 -4.23 8.50 -8.32
N ARG A 250 -5.23 9.02 -7.61
CA ARG A 250 -5.06 9.77 -6.36
C ARG A 250 -6.22 9.54 -5.39
N LEU A 251 -5.94 9.58 -4.10
CA LEU A 251 -7.00 9.52 -3.09
C LEU A 251 -7.86 10.80 -3.11
N TRP A 252 -9.11 10.66 -2.69
CA TRP A 252 -9.98 11.78 -2.32
C TRP A 252 -10.00 11.95 -0.81
N GLU A 253 -10.42 13.11 -0.34
CA GLU A 253 -10.62 13.40 1.08
C GLU A 253 -11.93 14.11 1.37
N SER A 254 -12.38 13.97 2.61
CA SER A 254 -13.45 14.77 3.21
C SER A 254 -13.13 15.00 4.68
N SER A 255 -13.83 15.95 5.30
CA SER A 255 -13.71 16.21 6.72
C SER A 255 -15.05 16.52 7.39
N SER A 256 -15.07 16.33 8.70
CA SER A 256 -16.22 16.59 9.55
C SER A 256 -15.76 17.14 10.90
N SER A 257 -16.53 18.03 11.52
CA SER A 257 -16.22 18.50 12.89
C SER A 257 -16.63 17.49 13.97
N ASP A 258 -17.61 16.62 13.69
CA ASP A 258 -18.27 15.77 14.68
C ASP A 258 -18.62 14.35 14.18
N GLY A 259 -18.27 14.01 12.94
CA GLY A 259 -18.62 12.75 12.28
C GLY A 259 -20.06 12.66 11.76
N HIS A 260 -20.90 13.67 11.96
CA HIS A 260 -22.30 13.68 11.49
C HIS A 260 -22.46 14.34 10.12
N ARG A 261 -21.87 15.52 9.92
CA ARG A 261 -21.92 16.27 8.65
C ARG A 261 -20.56 16.27 7.97
N TRP A 262 -20.53 16.07 6.65
CA TRP A 262 -19.30 15.90 5.90
C TRP A 262 -19.21 16.88 4.75
N ALA A 263 -18.02 17.46 4.57
CA ALA A 263 -17.73 18.29 3.40
C ALA A 263 -17.77 17.45 2.11
N PRO A 264 -18.11 18.03 0.95
CA PRO A 264 -17.94 17.37 -0.34
C PRO A 264 -16.52 16.85 -0.54
N LEU A 265 -16.36 15.78 -1.33
CA LEU A 265 -15.05 15.20 -1.62
C LEU A 265 -14.16 16.19 -2.40
N SER A 266 -12.90 16.32 -1.97
CA SER A 266 -11.84 17.01 -2.71
C SER A 266 -10.69 16.07 -3.02
N ARG A 267 -9.94 16.32 -4.09
CA ARG A 267 -8.83 15.47 -4.49
C ARG A 267 -7.58 15.80 -3.67
N THR A 268 -6.89 14.76 -3.18
CA THR A 268 -5.62 14.90 -2.46
C THR A 268 -4.43 14.91 -3.42
N GLU A 269 -3.22 15.08 -2.88
CA GLU A 269 -1.95 14.88 -3.61
C GLU A 269 -1.31 13.50 -3.34
N PHE A 270 -2.00 12.59 -2.64
CA PHE A 270 -1.52 11.23 -2.44
C PHE A 270 -1.76 10.39 -3.69
N ILE A 271 -0.69 9.88 -4.29
CA ILE A 271 -0.77 8.92 -5.41
C ILE A 271 -1.32 7.59 -4.88
N SER A 272 -2.26 6.99 -5.63
CA SER A 272 -2.85 5.69 -5.31
C SER A 272 -3.16 4.87 -6.57
N SER A 273 -3.03 3.56 -6.46
CA SER A 273 -3.27 2.57 -7.52
C SER A 273 -4.56 1.80 -7.27
N ASP A 274 -5.72 2.47 -7.37
CA ASP A 274 -7.05 1.86 -7.14
C ASP A 274 -7.09 0.95 -5.90
N SER A 275 -6.61 1.51 -4.77
CA SER A 275 -6.41 0.79 -3.51
C SER A 275 -6.77 1.67 -2.32
N PRO A 276 -7.34 1.09 -1.25
CA PRO A 276 -7.66 1.85 -0.06
C PRO A 276 -6.39 2.20 0.70
N ALA A 277 -6.43 3.35 1.37
CA ALA A 277 -5.39 3.73 2.31
C ALA A 277 -5.48 2.91 3.61
N GLY A 278 -4.49 3.07 4.48
CA GLY A 278 -4.57 2.77 5.91
C GLY A 278 -4.04 3.95 6.71
N LEU A 279 -4.59 4.17 7.90
CA LEU A 279 -4.18 5.24 8.79
C LEU A 279 -3.98 4.67 10.19
N LEU A 280 -2.92 5.11 10.87
CA LEU A 280 -2.64 4.80 12.27
C LEU A 280 -2.16 6.08 12.95
N ARG A 281 -2.80 6.48 14.05
CA ARG A 281 -2.23 7.47 14.97
C ARG A 281 -1.39 6.74 16.01
N LEU A 282 -0.12 7.10 16.09
CA LEU A 282 0.81 6.63 17.12
C LEU A 282 0.49 7.34 18.45
N ARG A 283 0.92 6.75 19.55
CA ARG A 283 0.71 7.25 20.92
C ARG A 283 1.35 8.62 21.15
N ASP A 284 2.41 8.94 20.42
CA ASP A 284 3.05 10.27 20.45
C ASP A 284 2.38 11.32 19.56
N GLY A 285 1.27 10.95 18.90
CA GLY A 285 0.47 11.84 18.07
C GLY A 285 0.86 11.86 16.60
N ARG A 286 2.00 11.29 16.19
CA ARG A 286 2.35 11.13 14.78
C ARG A 286 1.33 10.25 14.06
N ILE A 287 1.16 10.47 12.76
CA ILE A 287 0.23 9.73 11.91
C ILE A 287 1.02 8.96 10.87
N VAL A 288 0.76 7.66 10.74
CA VAL A 288 1.30 6.81 9.68
C VAL A 288 0.21 6.59 8.63
N LEU A 289 0.53 6.91 7.38
CA LEU A 289 -0.26 6.61 6.18
C LEU A 289 0.33 5.38 5.50
N PHE A 290 -0.55 4.47 5.10
CA PHE A 290 -0.23 3.37 4.20
C PHE A 290 -0.95 3.55 2.87
N THR A 291 -0.24 3.43 1.75
CA THR A 291 -0.81 3.59 0.40
C THR A 291 -0.10 2.73 -0.64
N ASN A 292 -0.82 2.26 -1.64
CA ASN A 292 -0.24 1.68 -2.84
C ASN A 292 -0.05 2.77 -3.89
N ALA A 293 1.10 3.44 -3.86
CA ALA A 293 1.49 4.39 -4.90
C ALA A 293 2.18 3.64 -6.05
N CYS A 294 1.40 2.88 -6.83
CA CYS A 294 1.87 2.17 -8.02
C CYS A 294 1.19 2.75 -9.26
N GLN A 295 1.87 2.83 -10.40
CA GLN A 295 1.25 3.18 -11.68
C GLN A 295 1.85 2.32 -12.79
N ASN A 296 1.02 1.92 -13.75
CA ASN A 296 1.53 1.49 -15.05
C ASN A 296 0.67 1.99 -16.23
N TRP A 297 1.36 2.55 -17.23
CA TRP A 297 0.75 3.24 -18.37
C TRP A 297 0.80 2.44 -19.68
N SER A 298 1.57 1.37 -19.74
CA SER A 298 1.63 0.47 -20.91
C SER A 298 0.35 -0.34 -21.09
N ASP A 299 -0.32 -0.74 -20.01
CA ASP A 299 -1.59 -1.45 -20.07
C ASP A 299 -2.71 -0.71 -19.32
N PRO A 300 -3.62 -0.01 -20.02
CA PRO A 300 -4.76 0.66 -19.37
C PRO A 300 -5.75 -0.31 -18.72
N ARG A 301 -5.67 -1.60 -19.05
CA ARG A 301 -6.49 -2.68 -18.46
C ARG A 301 -5.80 -3.38 -17.30
N SER A 302 -4.59 -2.95 -16.95
CA SER A 302 -3.85 -3.51 -15.83
C SER A 302 -4.68 -3.46 -14.54
N TYR A 303 -4.61 -4.56 -13.78
CA TYR A 303 -5.29 -4.66 -12.49
C TYR A 303 -4.83 -3.52 -11.58
N ALA A 304 -5.79 -2.87 -10.93
CA ALA A 304 -5.55 -1.75 -10.01
C ALA A 304 -4.66 -0.62 -10.57
N MET A 305 -4.79 -0.30 -11.87
CA MET A 305 -3.97 0.72 -12.58
C MET A 305 -2.48 0.39 -12.59
N GLY A 306 -2.18 -0.90 -12.75
CA GLY A 306 -0.81 -1.40 -12.75
C GLY A 306 -0.24 -1.50 -11.34
N GLY A 307 -1.11 -1.88 -10.40
CA GLY A 307 -0.90 -1.59 -8.98
C GLY A 307 -1.06 -2.76 -8.02
N ARG A 308 -0.69 -2.42 -6.78
CA ARG A 308 -0.59 -3.23 -5.55
C ARG A 308 0.64 -4.13 -5.41
N GLU A 309 1.61 -4.05 -6.30
CA GLU A 309 2.89 -4.73 -6.13
C GLU A 309 3.60 -4.31 -4.84
N VAL A 310 3.47 -3.03 -4.46
CA VAL A 310 4.19 -2.44 -3.33
C VAL A 310 3.25 -1.64 -2.44
N LEU A 311 3.36 -1.82 -1.13
CA LEU A 311 2.74 -0.98 -0.12
C LEU A 311 3.80 0.00 0.41
N HIS A 312 3.43 1.27 0.44
CA HIS A 312 4.26 2.34 0.97
C HIS A 312 3.75 2.76 2.34
N ALA A 313 4.65 3.24 3.20
CA ALA A 313 4.29 3.98 4.41
C ALA A 313 4.93 5.37 4.42
N ALA A 314 4.19 6.35 4.94
CA ALA A 314 4.65 7.71 5.19
C ALA A 314 4.20 8.16 6.59
N ILE A 315 4.92 9.12 7.18
CA ILE A 315 4.66 9.61 8.54
C ILE A 315 4.53 11.13 8.57
N SER A 316 3.60 11.62 9.38
CA SER A 316 3.35 13.04 9.62
C SER A 316 3.37 13.34 11.12
N GLY A 317 4.08 14.40 11.50
CA GLY A 317 4.10 14.92 12.88
C GLY A 317 3.23 16.15 13.11
N ASP A 318 2.49 16.60 12.09
CA ASP A 318 1.82 17.91 12.06
C ASP A 318 0.36 17.82 11.58
N GLU A 319 -0.34 16.77 11.99
CA GLU A 319 -1.76 16.53 11.65
C GLU A 319 -2.01 16.39 10.14
N GLY A 320 -1.09 15.72 9.43
CA GLY A 320 -1.24 15.39 8.01
C GLY A 320 -0.90 16.53 7.05
N ARG A 321 -0.26 17.62 7.52
CA ARG A 321 0.13 18.76 6.68
C ARG A 321 1.39 18.47 5.88
N THR A 322 2.40 17.86 6.50
CA THR A 322 3.63 17.41 5.86
C THR A 322 3.88 15.94 6.12
N TRP A 323 4.56 15.29 5.17
CA TRP A 323 4.77 13.85 5.17
C TRP A 323 6.24 13.54 4.88
N ARG A 324 6.77 12.52 5.55
CA ARG A 324 8.11 11.95 5.36
C ARG A 324 8.00 10.46 5.08
N GLY A 325 9.05 9.87 4.52
CA GLY A 325 9.09 8.44 4.22
C GLY A 325 8.64 8.16 2.80
N PHE A 326 7.37 7.79 2.58
CA PHE A 326 6.90 7.12 1.35
C PHE A 326 7.81 5.95 0.97
N ARG A 327 8.15 5.13 1.96
CA ARG A 327 9.06 4.01 1.79
C ARG A 327 8.29 2.72 1.59
N GLU A 328 8.84 1.80 0.81
CA GLU A 328 8.29 0.45 0.68
C GLU A 328 8.32 -0.23 2.05
N VAL A 329 7.18 -0.76 2.48
CA VAL A 329 7.06 -1.57 3.70
C VAL A 329 6.61 -2.99 3.43
N TRP A 330 6.01 -3.23 2.25
CA TRP A 330 5.61 -4.57 1.83
C TRP A 330 5.59 -4.71 0.30
N GLN A 331 5.84 -5.92 -0.18
CA GLN A 331 5.93 -6.26 -1.60
C GLN A 331 5.19 -7.58 -1.90
N GLU A 332 4.54 -7.67 -3.06
CA GLU A 332 3.82 -8.87 -3.51
C GLU A 332 4.79 -9.94 -4.04
N THR A 333 4.45 -11.22 -3.94
CA THR A 333 5.19 -12.27 -4.67
C THR A 333 5.09 -12.06 -6.19
N VAL A 334 6.19 -12.25 -6.95
CA VAL A 334 6.26 -12.06 -8.42
C VAL A 334 5.31 -13.01 -9.18
N ALA A 335 4.86 -14.10 -8.54
CA ALA A 335 3.93 -15.06 -9.12
C ALA A 335 2.62 -14.41 -9.60
N VAL A 336 2.31 -14.61 -10.88
CA VAL A 336 1.06 -14.16 -11.49
C VAL A 336 -0.06 -15.11 -11.07
N ALA A 337 -0.91 -14.68 -10.15
CA ALA A 337 -2.15 -15.37 -9.79
C ALA A 337 -3.34 -14.66 -10.47
N ARG A 338 -4.35 -15.43 -10.88
CA ARG A 338 -5.63 -14.87 -11.32
C ARG A 338 -6.44 -14.42 -10.09
N GLY A 339 -7.25 -13.37 -10.26
CA GLY A 339 -8.11 -12.83 -9.20
C GLY A 339 -7.46 -11.70 -8.40
N ASP A 340 -8.06 -11.40 -7.24
CA ASP A 340 -7.59 -10.33 -6.35
C ASP A 340 -6.20 -10.63 -5.79
N ARG A 341 -5.33 -9.61 -5.86
CA ARG A 341 -3.91 -9.75 -5.50
C ARG A 341 -3.29 -8.45 -5.04
N GLY A 342 -2.12 -8.58 -4.41
CA GLY A 342 -1.25 -7.46 -4.05
C GLY A 342 -1.24 -7.14 -2.58
N THR A 343 -0.58 -6.04 -2.24
CA THR A 343 -0.16 -5.68 -0.88
C THR A 343 -1.14 -4.77 -0.14
N ALA A 344 -2.32 -4.50 -0.72
CA ALA A 344 -3.32 -3.55 -0.21
C ALA A 344 -4.06 -4.04 1.05
N TYR A 345 -4.98 -3.19 1.55
CA TYR A 345 -5.83 -3.41 2.73
C TYR A 345 -5.09 -3.48 4.09
N PRO A 346 -4.14 -2.58 4.38
CA PRO A 346 -3.33 -2.63 5.59
C PRO A 346 -4.12 -2.34 6.86
N SER A 347 -4.05 -3.20 7.87
CA SER A 347 -4.45 -2.88 9.24
C SER A 347 -3.19 -2.82 10.11
N ALA A 348 -3.09 -1.84 10.99
CA ALA A 348 -1.87 -1.59 11.75
C ALA A 348 -2.15 -1.13 13.18
N VAL A 349 -1.25 -1.48 14.09
CA VAL A 349 -1.24 -1.04 15.49
C VAL A 349 0.19 -0.76 15.96
N GLU A 350 0.35 0.16 16.90
CA GLU A 350 1.63 0.39 17.57
C GLU A 350 1.77 -0.58 18.75
N THR A 351 2.95 -1.17 18.98
CA THR A 351 3.29 -2.03 20.12
C THR A 351 3.70 -1.21 21.34
N ASP A 352 3.80 -1.84 22.51
CA ASP A 352 4.28 -1.15 23.72
C ASP A 352 5.68 -0.57 23.55
N SER A 353 6.54 -1.30 22.84
CA SER A 353 7.91 -0.88 22.50
C SER A 353 8.00 0.21 21.42
N GLY A 354 6.87 0.69 20.89
CA GLY A 354 6.83 1.73 19.87
C GLY A 354 7.11 1.25 18.45
N ARG A 355 7.06 -0.06 18.20
CA ARG A 355 7.08 -0.62 16.83
C ARG A 355 5.70 -0.61 16.23
N VAL A 356 5.59 -0.63 14.91
CA VAL A 356 4.31 -0.77 14.20
C VAL A 356 4.20 -2.19 13.68
N VAL A 357 3.11 -2.88 14.03
CA VAL A 357 2.70 -4.16 13.44
C VAL A 357 1.68 -3.89 12.37
N VAL A 358 1.84 -4.53 11.22
CA VAL A 358 0.92 -4.40 10.08
C VAL A 358 0.55 -5.79 9.58
N VAL A 359 -0.74 -5.97 9.29
CA VAL A 359 -1.23 -7.08 8.45
C VAL A 359 -1.75 -6.48 7.15
N SER A 360 -1.31 -7.03 6.02
CA SER A 360 -1.73 -6.53 4.72
C SER A 360 -1.65 -7.60 3.63
N GLY A 361 -2.36 -7.34 2.53
CA GLY A 361 -2.33 -8.10 1.31
C GLY A 361 -3.65 -8.79 0.97
N GLN A 362 -3.78 -9.15 -0.31
CA GLN A 362 -4.88 -9.91 -0.87
C GLN A 362 -4.35 -11.02 -1.79
N GLY A 363 -5.09 -12.12 -1.83
CA GLY A 363 -4.75 -13.28 -2.63
C GLY A 363 -3.87 -14.28 -1.86
N GLU A 364 -3.97 -15.54 -2.23
CA GLU A 364 -3.18 -16.60 -1.61
C GLU A 364 -1.67 -16.39 -1.84
N GLY A 365 -0.86 -16.57 -0.80
CA GLY A 365 0.59 -16.40 -0.85
C GLY A 365 1.10 -14.94 -0.95
N LYS A 366 0.24 -13.94 -0.83
CA LYS A 366 0.57 -12.51 -1.07
C LYS A 366 0.31 -11.60 0.12
N ARG A 367 0.07 -12.21 1.28
CA ARG A 367 -0.38 -11.54 2.50
C ARG A 367 0.62 -11.79 3.61
N ALA A 368 0.95 -10.75 4.36
CA ALA A 368 1.96 -10.83 5.40
C ALA A 368 1.51 -10.10 6.65
N LEU A 369 2.04 -10.57 7.77
CA LEU A 369 2.19 -9.79 8.99
C LEU A 369 3.65 -9.38 9.11
N PHE A 370 3.92 -8.08 9.26
CA PHE A 370 5.26 -7.51 9.29
C PHE A 370 5.36 -6.39 10.33
N LEU A 371 6.60 -6.08 10.72
CA LEU A 371 6.93 -5.12 11.78
C LEU A 371 7.93 -4.08 11.26
N PHE A 372 7.89 -2.86 11.77
CA PHE A 372 8.97 -1.88 11.59
C PHE A 372 8.98 -0.83 12.71
N ASP A 373 10.08 -0.10 12.87
CA ASP A 373 10.16 1.09 13.71
C ASP A 373 9.68 2.31 12.92
N PRO A 374 8.66 3.06 13.36
CA PRO A 374 8.16 4.23 12.61
C PRO A 374 9.22 5.31 12.42
N ALA A 375 10.23 5.43 13.29
CA ALA A 375 11.32 6.39 13.11
C ALA A 375 12.24 6.04 11.91
N TRP A 376 12.13 4.85 11.32
CA TRP A 376 12.78 4.51 10.05
C TRP A 376 12.20 5.31 8.87
N LEU A 377 10.92 5.72 8.92
CA LEU A 377 10.31 6.56 7.89
C LEU A 377 10.83 8.00 7.90
N GLU A 378 11.46 8.42 8.99
CA GLU A 378 11.95 9.79 9.18
C GLU A 378 13.44 9.95 8.85
N GLU A 379 14.12 8.85 8.51
CA GLU A 379 15.52 8.89 8.07
C GLU A 379 15.68 9.85 6.88
N THR A 380 16.71 10.68 6.95
CA THR A 380 17.01 11.69 5.92
C THR A 380 18.14 11.27 5.00
N ALA A 381 18.73 10.10 5.25
CA ALA A 381 19.76 9.52 4.41
C ALA A 381 19.65 7.99 4.43
N VAL A 382 19.98 7.37 3.31
CA VAL A 382 20.05 5.91 3.18
C VAL A 382 21.17 5.56 2.22
N GLN A 383 21.91 4.49 2.54
CA GLN A 383 22.91 3.91 1.68
C GLN A 383 22.63 2.42 1.53
N ASP A 384 22.84 1.88 0.35
CA ASP A 384 22.89 0.45 0.11
C ASP A 384 24.23 0.08 -0.54
N ASP A 385 25.01 -0.73 0.18
CA ASP A 385 26.28 -1.33 -0.24
C ASP A 385 26.13 -2.83 -0.55
N LEU A 386 24.88 -3.30 -0.61
CA LEU A 386 24.47 -4.68 -0.89
C LEU A 386 24.92 -5.68 0.20
N SER A 387 25.27 -5.19 1.40
CA SER A 387 25.59 -6.03 2.56
C SER A 387 24.48 -6.95 3.00
N HIS A 388 23.24 -6.53 2.75
CA HIS A 388 22.04 -7.30 3.03
C HIS A 388 21.44 -7.90 1.76
N GLY A 389 22.26 -8.14 0.73
CA GLY A 389 21.80 -8.68 -0.55
C GLY A 389 20.93 -7.68 -1.31
N LEU A 390 19.76 -8.13 -1.77
CA LEU A 390 18.84 -7.35 -2.61
C LEU A 390 17.66 -6.75 -1.85
N VAL A 391 17.74 -6.65 -0.53
CA VAL A 391 16.63 -6.23 0.34
C VAL A 391 16.05 -4.86 -0.01
N ALA A 392 16.88 -3.92 -0.49
CA ALA A 392 16.44 -2.56 -0.82
C ALA A 392 15.94 -2.40 -2.27
N TRP A 393 16.00 -3.45 -3.09
CA TRP A 393 15.74 -3.39 -4.52
C TRP A 393 14.45 -4.12 -4.90
N THR A 394 13.82 -3.63 -5.96
CA THR A 394 12.56 -4.15 -6.50
C THR A 394 12.67 -4.35 -8.02
N GLN A 395 12.29 -5.54 -8.51
CA GLN A 395 12.35 -5.88 -9.95
C GLN A 395 11.07 -6.63 -10.41
N TYR A 396 9.95 -5.92 -10.54
CA TYR A 396 8.78 -6.46 -11.25
C TYR A 396 8.86 -6.14 -12.74
N GLY A 397 8.53 -7.12 -13.59
CA GLY A 397 8.54 -6.95 -15.05
C GLY A 397 9.92 -7.12 -15.69
N ALA A 398 10.91 -7.59 -14.94
CA ALA A 398 12.23 -7.98 -15.42
C ALA A 398 12.76 -9.14 -14.57
N GLU A 399 13.87 -9.73 -14.98
CA GLU A 399 14.43 -10.91 -14.33
C GLU A 399 15.96 -10.84 -14.27
N GLY A 400 16.53 -11.60 -13.33
CA GLY A 400 17.98 -11.82 -13.25
C GLY A 400 18.74 -10.83 -12.39
N ILE A 401 18.07 -9.95 -11.63
CA ILE A 401 18.73 -9.15 -10.59
C ILE A 401 19.49 -10.07 -9.64
N ARG A 402 20.76 -9.76 -9.39
CA ARG A 402 21.61 -10.55 -8.50
C ARG A 402 22.70 -9.68 -7.88
N VAL A 403 23.25 -10.13 -6.77
CA VAL A 403 24.50 -9.59 -6.24
C VAL A 403 25.66 -10.38 -6.84
N GLY A 404 26.58 -9.67 -7.50
CA GLY A 404 27.82 -10.21 -8.01
C GLY A 404 29.03 -9.63 -7.29
N SER A 405 30.21 -10.14 -7.64
CA SER A 405 31.49 -9.64 -7.15
C SER A 405 31.96 -8.44 -7.98
N GLY A 406 32.22 -7.33 -7.31
CA GLY A 406 32.85 -6.14 -7.87
C GLY A 406 34.37 -6.23 -7.89
N ARG A 407 35.01 -5.14 -8.36
CA ARG A 407 36.47 -4.99 -8.30
C ARG A 407 36.94 -4.95 -6.84
N GLU A 408 38.15 -5.44 -6.57
CA GLU A 408 38.77 -5.45 -5.23
C GLU A 408 37.97 -6.19 -4.14
N GLY A 409 37.08 -7.12 -4.53
CA GLY A 409 36.28 -7.91 -3.59
C GLY A 409 35.03 -7.19 -3.05
N GLY A 410 34.69 -6.01 -3.57
CA GLY A 410 33.43 -5.34 -3.27
C GLY A 410 32.21 -6.10 -3.81
N ARG A 411 31.00 -5.70 -3.42
CA ARG A 411 29.75 -6.22 -3.99
C ARG A 411 29.25 -5.29 -5.10
N ARG A 412 28.51 -5.84 -6.05
CA ARG A 412 27.79 -5.05 -7.06
C ARG A 412 26.42 -5.64 -7.36
N LEU A 413 25.45 -4.78 -7.59
CA LEU A 413 24.16 -5.13 -8.16
C LEU A 413 24.42 -5.41 -9.63
N GLU A 414 23.99 -6.56 -10.12
CA GLU A 414 24.05 -6.88 -11.53
C GLU A 414 22.63 -6.97 -12.09
N LEU A 415 22.40 -6.22 -13.17
CA LEU A 415 21.20 -6.25 -13.98
C LEU A 415 21.62 -6.82 -15.34
N PRO A 416 21.63 -8.16 -15.50
CA PRO A 416 21.99 -8.78 -16.76
C PRO A 416 20.86 -8.63 -17.79
N ALA A 417 21.22 -8.64 -19.06
CA ALA A 417 20.29 -8.87 -20.15
C ALA A 417 19.78 -10.31 -20.07
N SER A 418 18.53 -10.50 -19.63
CA SER A 418 17.90 -11.82 -19.50
C SER A 418 16.92 -12.12 -20.64
N SER A 419 16.38 -11.09 -21.31
CA SER A 419 15.43 -11.22 -22.42
C SER A 419 15.49 -10.01 -23.37
N ALA A 420 14.85 -10.11 -24.54
CA ALA A 420 14.73 -9.02 -25.52
C ALA A 420 13.88 -7.81 -25.04
N GLY A 421 13.29 -7.91 -23.83
CA GLY A 421 12.50 -6.86 -23.21
C GLY A 421 13.35 -5.79 -22.51
N ARG A 422 12.66 -4.79 -21.96
CA ARG A 422 13.29 -3.78 -21.08
C ARG A 422 13.79 -4.46 -19.80
N GLN A 423 14.97 -4.08 -19.36
CA GLN A 423 15.61 -4.56 -18.14
C GLN A 423 15.83 -3.40 -17.17
N GLY A 424 15.97 -3.71 -15.89
CA GLY A 424 16.11 -2.67 -14.88
C GLY A 424 15.78 -3.13 -13.47
N ALA A 425 15.85 -2.18 -12.54
CA ALA A 425 15.40 -2.33 -11.17
C ALA A 425 15.09 -0.95 -10.58
N SER A 426 14.33 -0.93 -9.48
CA SER A 426 14.01 0.27 -8.72
C SER A 426 14.60 0.18 -7.31
N TRP A 427 15.11 1.30 -6.84
CA TRP A 427 15.56 1.51 -5.46
C TRP A 427 14.69 2.58 -4.80
N ASN A 428 14.11 2.26 -3.66
CA ASN A 428 13.28 3.18 -2.88
C ASN A 428 14.08 3.81 -1.73
N PHE A 429 13.86 5.10 -1.51
CA PHE A 429 14.51 5.88 -0.46
C PHE A 429 13.52 6.89 0.17
N PRO A 430 13.85 7.49 1.32
CA PRO A 430 12.98 8.48 1.96
C PRO A 430 12.68 9.67 1.02
N ALA A 431 11.40 9.99 0.85
CA ALA A 431 10.97 11.05 -0.05
C ALA A 431 11.61 12.41 0.27
N ALA A 432 12.06 13.11 -0.76
CA ALA A 432 12.66 14.43 -0.62
C ALA A 432 12.35 15.37 -1.79
N THR A 433 11.92 16.59 -1.46
CA THR A 433 11.73 17.70 -2.40
C THR A 433 13.06 18.34 -2.82
N ASP A 434 14.06 18.18 -1.96
CA ASP A 434 15.42 18.69 -2.08
C ASP A 434 16.36 17.60 -1.59
N GLY A 435 17.30 17.20 -2.42
CA GLY A 435 18.08 16.01 -2.12
C GLY A 435 19.14 15.72 -3.17
N GLU A 436 19.83 14.62 -2.94
CA GLU A 436 20.90 14.14 -3.79
C GLU A 436 20.92 12.62 -3.75
N VAL A 437 21.12 11.99 -4.92
CA VAL A 437 21.48 10.58 -5.04
C VAL A 437 22.89 10.50 -5.62
N ARG A 438 23.73 9.70 -4.99
CA ARG A 438 25.04 9.31 -5.49
C ARG A 438 25.03 7.83 -5.82
N LEU A 439 25.58 7.47 -6.97
CA LEU A 439 25.70 6.08 -7.38
C LEU A 439 26.97 5.87 -8.18
N ARG A 440 27.47 4.62 -8.19
CA ARG A 440 28.54 4.22 -9.08
C ARG A 440 28.03 3.18 -10.07
N LEU A 441 27.94 3.55 -11.35
CA LEU A 441 27.29 2.76 -12.39
C LEU A 441 28.27 2.40 -13.51
N GLU A 442 28.20 1.15 -13.95
CA GLU A 442 28.90 0.64 -15.13
C GLU A 442 27.88 0.04 -16.10
N ALA A 443 27.93 0.45 -17.36
CA ALA A 443 27.15 -0.12 -18.45
C ALA A 443 28.08 -0.83 -19.43
N SER A 444 27.87 -2.13 -19.66
CA SER A 444 28.70 -2.90 -20.58
C SER A 444 28.45 -2.49 -22.04
N GLU A 445 29.37 -2.85 -22.93
CA GLU A 445 29.08 -2.83 -24.38
C GLU A 445 27.79 -3.63 -24.68
N GLY A 446 27.03 -3.20 -25.68
CA GLY A 446 25.74 -3.80 -26.05
C GLY A 446 24.53 -3.31 -25.24
N VAL A 447 24.72 -2.50 -24.20
CA VAL A 447 23.63 -1.76 -23.54
C VAL A 447 23.18 -0.58 -24.40
N SER A 448 21.87 -0.43 -24.57
CA SER A 448 21.23 0.67 -25.29
C SER A 448 20.04 1.22 -24.50
N GLY A 449 19.66 2.48 -24.77
CA GLY A 449 18.51 3.10 -24.12
C GLY A 449 18.58 3.16 -22.59
N LEU A 450 19.79 3.17 -22.01
CA LEU A 450 19.97 3.29 -20.57
C LEU A 450 19.46 4.65 -20.08
N GLN A 451 18.59 4.62 -19.08
CA GLN A 451 17.99 5.79 -18.46
C GLN A 451 18.01 5.68 -16.93
N LEU A 452 18.22 6.82 -16.27
CA LEU A 452 18.04 7.02 -14.85
C LEU A 452 16.79 7.86 -14.63
N CYS A 453 15.82 7.33 -13.90
CA CYS A 453 14.55 8.01 -13.64
C CYS A 453 14.40 8.30 -12.14
N LEU A 454 14.13 9.55 -11.80
CA LEU A 454 13.68 9.96 -10.47
C LEU A 454 12.15 10.04 -10.47
N ASN A 455 11.51 9.41 -9.49
CA ASN A 455 10.05 9.35 -9.43
C ASN A 455 9.51 9.41 -7.99
N ASP A 456 8.21 9.70 -7.85
CA ASP A 456 7.48 9.84 -6.57
C ASP A 456 6.50 8.67 -6.29
N HIS A 457 6.62 7.58 -7.05
CA HIS A 457 5.81 6.37 -6.93
C HIS A 457 6.48 5.18 -7.66
N PHE A 458 6.01 3.98 -7.34
CA PHE A 458 6.51 2.74 -7.94
C PHE A 458 5.98 2.54 -9.37
N THR A 459 6.85 2.07 -10.27
CA THR A 459 6.50 1.67 -11.64
C THR A 459 7.23 0.38 -11.98
N ARG A 460 6.56 -0.51 -12.72
CA ARG A 460 7.16 -1.80 -13.14
C ARG A 460 8.17 -1.59 -14.26
N VAL A 461 9.19 -2.45 -14.34
CA VAL A 461 10.24 -2.37 -15.36
C VAL A 461 9.69 -2.66 -16.77
N ASP A 462 8.67 -3.50 -16.89
CA ASP A 462 7.96 -3.79 -18.15
C ASP A 462 6.99 -2.70 -18.59
N ASP A 463 6.80 -1.64 -17.78
CA ASP A 463 6.11 -0.43 -18.24
C ASP A 463 7.04 0.36 -19.16
N GLU A 464 6.73 0.33 -20.45
CA GLU A 464 7.49 0.97 -21.51
C GLU A 464 7.35 2.50 -21.51
N ARG A 465 6.33 3.04 -20.81
CA ARG A 465 6.01 4.46 -20.74
C ARG A 465 6.37 5.10 -19.41
N ALA A 466 6.77 4.33 -18.41
CA ALA A 466 7.08 4.85 -17.08
C ALA A 466 8.11 6.00 -17.08
N ALA A 467 9.14 5.92 -17.94
CA ALA A 467 10.14 6.98 -18.06
C ALA A 467 9.59 8.30 -18.64
N GLU A 468 8.47 8.26 -19.39
CA GLU A 468 7.77 9.45 -19.89
C GLU A 468 7.03 10.18 -18.77
N HIS A 469 6.57 9.43 -17.76
CA HIS A 469 5.74 9.89 -16.65
C HIS A 469 6.52 10.10 -15.34
N ALA A 470 7.80 9.74 -15.31
CA ALA A 470 8.71 10.02 -14.21
C ALA A 470 8.83 11.54 -13.96
N VAL A 471 9.19 11.91 -12.73
CA VAL A 471 9.42 13.32 -12.36
C VAL A 471 10.59 13.88 -13.17
N ALA A 472 11.66 13.09 -13.31
CA ALA A 472 12.77 13.41 -14.20
C ALA A 472 13.36 12.12 -14.78
N THR A 473 13.84 12.20 -16.02
CA THR A 473 14.48 11.10 -16.74
C THR A 473 15.72 11.64 -17.41
N VAL A 474 16.83 10.92 -17.23
CA VAL A 474 18.14 11.27 -17.77
C VAL A 474 18.63 10.10 -18.61
N ALA A 475 18.86 10.33 -19.90
CA ALA A 475 19.42 9.29 -20.77
C ALA A 475 20.94 9.22 -20.60
N TRP A 476 21.49 8.01 -20.62
CA TRP A 476 22.93 7.76 -20.51
C TRP A 476 23.74 8.53 -21.56
N ASN A 477 23.21 8.63 -22.78
CA ASN A 477 23.87 9.34 -23.87
C ASN A 477 24.02 10.84 -23.60
N ASP A 478 23.20 11.41 -22.72
CA ASP A 478 23.27 12.82 -22.34
C ASP A 478 24.31 13.07 -21.22
N LEU A 479 24.83 12.00 -20.60
CA LEU A 479 25.79 12.10 -19.49
C LEU A 479 27.24 12.23 -19.93
N GLY A 480 27.58 11.75 -21.14
CA GLY A 480 28.94 11.77 -21.68
C GLY A 480 29.70 10.43 -21.66
N PRO A 481 29.67 9.61 -20.59
CA PRO A 481 30.29 8.29 -20.59
C PRO A 481 29.80 7.39 -21.71
N LYS A 482 30.72 6.62 -22.31
CA LYS A 482 30.38 5.57 -23.26
C LYS A 482 30.13 4.26 -22.50
N THR A 483 29.40 3.35 -23.13
CA THR A 483 29.34 1.97 -22.63
C THR A 483 30.72 1.33 -22.76
N GLY A 484 31.04 0.37 -21.88
CA GLY A 484 32.33 -0.33 -21.88
C GLY A 484 33.52 0.43 -21.30
N THR A 485 33.35 1.69 -20.86
CA THR A 485 34.47 2.50 -20.29
C THR A 485 34.67 2.34 -18.79
N GLY A 486 34.00 1.36 -18.16
CA GLY A 486 34.11 1.08 -16.73
C GLY A 486 33.10 1.85 -15.87
N PRO A 487 33.27 1.81 -14.53
CA PRO A 487 32.32 2.41 -13.60
C PRO A 487 32.53 3.92 -13.42
N HIS A 488 31.46 4.68 -13.56
CA HIS A 488 31.42 6.14 -13.40
C HIS A 488 30.69 6.55 -12.12
N ALA A 489 31.19 7.58 -11.44
CA ALA A 489 30.52 8.16 -10.27
C ALA A 489 29.49 9.19 -10.75
N ILE A 490 28.22 8.97 -10.45
CA ILE A 490 27.10 9.80 -10.89
C ILE A 490 26.45 10.43 -9.66
N VAL A 491 26.12 11.71 -9.78
CA VAL A 491 25.39 12.48 -8.78
C VAL A 491 24.18 13.11 -9.44
N LEU A 492 22.99 12.83 -8.90
CA LEU A 492 21.73 13.48 -9.25
C LEU A 492 21.35 14.38 -8.08
N ASP A 493 21.44 15.69 -8.25
CA ASP A 493 21.23 16.70 -7.22
C ASP A 493 20.02 17.56 -7.57
N TRP A 494 19.01 17.63 -6.70
CA TRP A 494 17.77 18.34 -7.01
C TRP A 494 17.35 19.32 -5.92
N THR A 495 16.53 20.29 -6.33
CA THR A 495 15.99 21.34 -5.45
C THR A 495 14.58 21.70 -5.89
N ALA A 496 13.68 21.90 -4.93
CA ALA A 496 12.29 22.32 -5.10
C ALA A 496 11.48 21.46 -6.10
N LEU A 497 11.61 20.13 -6.05
CA LEU A 497 10.83 19.24 -6.92
C LEU A 497 9.33 19.27 -6.64
N ASP A 498 8.89 19.72 -5.46
CA ASP A 498 7.49 20.02 -5.14
C ASP A 498 6.87 21.09 -6.07
N ARG A 499 7.73 21.92 -6.68
CA ARG A 499 7.39 23.00 -7.61
C ARG A 499 8.00 22.80 -9.00
N ALA A 500 8.31 21.55 -9.35
CA ALA A 500 8.91 21.18 -10.63
C ALA A 500 10.26 21.90 -10.89
N GLY A 501 11.12 21.95 -9.87
CA GLY A 501 12.47 22.49 -9.96
C GLY A 501 13.41 21.67 -10.87
N LYS A 502 14.71 21.81 -10.63
CA LYS A 502 15.75 21.26 -11.51
C LYS A 502 16.56 20.16 -10.84
N ILE A 503 17.16 19.33 -11.68
CA ILE A 503 18.07 18.25 -11.31
C ILE A 503 19.40 18.52 -12.02
N ARG A 504 20.43 18.84 -11.24
CA ARG A 504 21.81 18.97 -11.71
C ARG A 504 22.46 17.59 -11.67
N ILE A 505 23.19 17.27 -12.74
CA ILE A 505 23.79 15.96 -12.92
C ILE A 505 25.30 16.12 -13.04
N ALA A 506 26.04 15.41 -12.20
CA ALA A 506 27.49 15.35 -12.28
C ALA A 506 27.98 13.93 -12.52
N VAL A 507 29.02 13.82 -13.33
CA VAL A 507 29.72 12.57 -13.64
C VAL A 507 31.21 12.77 -13.35
N ASP A 508 31.78 11.87 -12.56
CA ASP A 508 33.20 11.87 -12.17
C ASP A 508 33.66 13.25 -11.64
N GLY A 509 32.81 13.87 -10.82
CA GLY A 509 33.07 15.16 -10.17
C GLY A 509 32.81 16.40 -11.03
N ARG A 510 32.33 16.25 -12.27
CA ARG A 510 32.03 17.38 -13.17
C ARG A 510 30.54 17.44 -13.49
N THR A 511 29.92 18.61 -13.37
CA THR A 511 28.55 18.81 -13.84
C THR A 511 28.51 18.68 -15.36
N VAL A 512 27.68 17.75 -15.86
CA VAL A 512 27.56 17.45 -17.30
C VAL A 512 26.21 17.88 -17.87
N ALA A 513 25.16 17.93 -17.04
CA ALA A 513 23.82 18.27 -17.48
C ALA A 513 22.98 18.90 -16.35
N GLU A 514 21.93 19.60 -16.74
CA GLU A 514 20.86 20.07 -15.85
C GLU A 514 19.53 19.84 -16.57
N VAL A 515 18.62 19.11 -15.93
CA VAL A 515 17.29 18.80 -16.49
C VAL A 515 16.20 19.38 -15.59
N SER A 516 15.12 19.87 -16.21
CA SER A 516 13.94 20.32 -15.45
C SER A 516 13.02 19.14 -15.15
N ALA A 517 12.39 19.15 -13.99
CA ALA A 517 11.35 18.19 -13.67
C ALA A 517 10.16 18.37 -14.63
N ARG A 518 9.62 17.25 -15.12
CA ARG A 518 8.48 17.23 -16.05
C ARG A 518 7.16 17.65 -15.38
N ARG A 519 7.09 17.45 -14.07
CA ARG A 519 5.93 17.74 -13.22
C ARG A 519 6.35 17.93 -11.77
N PRO A 520 5.54 18.59 -10.92
CA PRO A 520 5.82 18.65 -9.50
C PRO A 520 5.66 17.28 -8.82
N ALA A 521 6.55 17.00 -7.88
CA ALA A 521 6.49 15.89 -6.94
C ALA A 521 6.14 16.44 -5.55
N ARG A 522 4.84 16.57 -5.23
CA ARG A 522 4.35 17.31 -4.06
C ARG A 522 4.93 16.86 -2.72
N HIS A 523 5.23 15.57 -2.60
CA HIS A 523 5.84 15.00 -1.40
C HIS A 523 7.34 14.66 -1.58
N GLY A 524 7.92 15.04 -2.72
CA GLY A 524 9.29 14.69 -3.10
C GLY A 524 9.38 13.42 -3.94
N VAL A 525 10.56 13.17 -4.50
CA VAL A 525 10.90 11.90 -5.16
C VAL A 525 11.39 10.90 -4.12
N ASN A 526 11.07 9.63 -4.30
CA ASN A 526 11.39 8.51 -3.41
C ASN A 526 11.87 7.25 -4.16
N TYR A 527 12.11 7.36 -5.47
CA TYR A 527 12.59 6.29 -6.31
C TYR A 527 13.72 6.73 -7.23
N LEU A 528 14.73 5.86 -7.34
CA LEU A 528 15.64 5.80 -8.49
C LEU A 528 15.32 4.51 -9.25
N ARG A 529 14.87 4.65 -10.50
CA ARG A 529 14.73 3.54 -11.45
C ARG A 529 15.87 3.60 -12.45
N VAL A 530 16.55 2.47 -12.61
CA VAL A 530 17.54 2.25 -13.67
C VAL A 530 16.89 1.32 -14.68
N GLU A 531 16.81 1.74 -15.93
CA GLU A 531 16.26 0.92 -17.01
C GLU A 531 17.10 0.98 -18.27
N PHE A 532 17.10 -0.09 -19.06
CA PHE A 532 17.84 -0.19 -20.31
C PHE A 532 17.28 -1.30 -21.21
N ARG A 533 17.82 -1.39 -22.42
CA ARG A 533 17.69 -2.54 -23.32
C ARG A 533 19.09 -3.06 -23.65
N ALA A 534 19.17 -4.32 -24.04
CA ALA A 534 20.42 -4.92 -24.46
C ALA A 534 20.16 -6.00 -25.51
N GLU A 535 20.96 -6.00 -26.56
CA GLU A 535 20.82 -6.93 -27.68
C GLU A 535 21.73 -8.15 -27.54
N ALA A 536 22.86 -8.00 -26.81
CA ALA A 536 23.86 -9.04 -26.63
C ALA A 536 23.67 -9.83 -25.32
N LYS A 537 23.76 -11.16 -25.41
CA LYS A 537 23.78 -12.04 -24.23
C LYS A 537 25.02 -11.74 -23.38
N GLY A 538 24.84 -11.46 -22.09
CA GLY A 538 25.92 -11.09 -21.18
C GLY A 538 26.18 -9.59 -21.05
N ALA A 539 25.51 -8.75 -21.85
CA ALA A 539 25.47 -7.32 -21.60
C ALA A 539 24.62 -7.00 -20.37
N GLY A 540 24.85 -5.86 -19.73
CA GLY A 540 24.09 -5.44 -18.56
C GLY A 540 24.60 -4.17 -17.92
N VAL A 541 23.88 -3.77 -16.87
CA VAL A 541 24.22 -2.63 -16.03
C VAL A 541 24.59 -3.14 -14.65
N SER A 542 25.60 -2.55 -14.03
CA SER A 542 25.96 -2.85 -12.64
C SER A 542 26.13 -1.60 -11.79
N LEU A 543 25.79 -1.72 -10.50
CA LEU A 543 25.90 -0.66 -9.52
C LEU A 543 26.67 -1.15 -8.29
N ALA A 544 27.69 -0.44 -7.85
CA ALA A 544 28.49 -0.86 -6.68
C ALA A 544 27.90 -0.38 -5.35
N SER A 545 27.38 0.85 -5.33
CA SER A 545 26.71 1.44 -4.18
C SER A 545 25.76 2.54 -4.63
N VAL A 546 24.73 2.76 -3.83
CA VAL A 546 23.79 3.87 -3.96
C VAL A 546 23.64 4.56 -2.61
N GLU A 547 23.61 5.88 -2.62
CA GLU A 547 23.40 6.69 -1.43
C GLU A 547 22.40 7.81 -1.79
N MET A 548 21.49 8.09 -0.88
CA MET A 548 20.56 9.21 -0.97
C MET A 548 20.67 10.04 0.30
N ARG A 549 20.68 11.36 0.14
CA ARG A 549 20.58 12.33 1.23
C ARG A 549 19.54 13.39 0.90
N ARG A 550 18.68 13.68 1.87
CA ARG A 550 17.81 14.85 1.87
C ARG A 550 18.61 16.09 2.29
N LYS A 551 18.28 17.23 1.69
CA LYS A 551 18.86 18.54 1.99
C LYS A 551 17.99 19.37 2.92
#